data_AF-A0A1V2GXG8-F1
#
_entry.id   AF-A0A1V2GXG8-F1
#
_cell.length_a   1.000
_cell.length_b   1.000
_cell.length_c   1.000
_cell.angle_alpha   90.00
_cell.angle_beta   90.00
_cell.angle_gamma   90.00
#
_symmetry.space_group_name_H-M   'P 1'
#
loop_
_entity.id
_entity.type
_entity.pdbx_description
1 polymer ?
#
loop_
_entity_poly.entity_id
_entity_poly.type
_entity_poly.pdbx_seq_one_letter_code
_entity_poly.pdbx_strand_id
1 'polypeptide(L)'
;MRMRLMLGGLVMLVLLGMAGLGLFALHQTDAASRATSTRLAELQGILDTGRQAETGFKRQVQEWKNLLLRSRDEASRRALEERFLAEQTRTAALLQGLARAAPRLPEAAGAGLPALVADHATLAARYAEALAGADPTTPEGPRAIDARVRGVDRALEQKLDAAAEAIAQAFHASREAMLRDSAARYEETRRLLLIGSAAGLVLVLALLLTLATARRPA
;
A
#
# COMPACT_ATOMS: atom_id res chain seq x y z
N MET A 1 50.46 39.23 -2.78
CA MET A 1 50.37 37.80 -3.16
C MET A 1 49.60 36.97 -2.14
N ARG A 2 50.02 36.92 -0.85
CA ARG A 2 49.33 36.21 0.25
C ARG A 2 47.81 36.44 0.33
N MET A 3 47.37 37.67 0.09
CA MET A 3 45.97 38.07 0.23
C MET A 3 45.03 37.58 -0.88
N ARG A 4 45.54 37.40 -2.11
CA ARG A 4 44.78 36.78 -3.21
C ARG A 4 44.59 35.27 -2.99
N LEU A 5 45.58 34.63 -2.36
CA LEU A 5 45.51 33.23 -1.96
C LEU A 5 44.45 33.00 -0.87
N MET A 6 44.30 33.93 0.08
CA MET A 6 43.25 33.85 1.12
C MET A 6 41.83 34.00 0.56
N LEU A 7 41.61 34.93 -0.39
CA LEU A 7 40.31 35.06 -1.05
C LEU A 7 39.96 33.81 -1.87
N GLY A 8 40.92 33.27 -2.63
CA GLY A 8 40.73 32.03 -3.39
C GLY A 8 40.44 30.83 -2.47
N GLY A 9 41.15 30.71 -1.35
CA GLY A 9 40.92 29.68 -0.34
C GLY A 9 39.54 29.77 0.31
N LEU A 10 39.07 30.97 0.67
CA LEU A 10 37.73 31.17 1.24
C LEU A 10 36.63 30.82 0.25
N VAL A 11 36.74 31.28 -1.00
CA VAL A 11 35.75 30.95 -2.05
C VAL A 11 35.71 29.45 -2.30
N MET A 12 36.87 28.78 -2.37
CA MET A 12 36.94 27.32 -2.51
C MET A 12 36.29 26.62 -1.32
N LEU A 13 36.53 27.08 -0.09
CA LEU A 13 35.94 26.50 1.12
C LEU A 13 34.42 26.66 1.16
N VAL A 14 33.90 27.83 0.77
CA VAL A 14 32.45 28.07 0.66
C VAL A 14 31.83 27.17 -0.42
N LEU A 15 32.45 27.06 -1.59
CA LEU A 15 31.96 26.19 -2.67
C LEU A 15 31.96 24.71 -2.27
N LEU A 16 33.03 24.24 -1.62
CA LEU A 16 33.12 22.86 -1.11
C LEU A 16 32.08 22.59 -0.02
N GLY A 17 31.87 23.55 0.90
CA GLY A 17 30.82 23.47 1.91
C GLY A 17 29.43 23.37 1.30
N MET A 18 29.14 24.20 0.29
CA MET A 18 27.87 24.15 -0.45
C MET A 18 27.68 22.86 -1.24
N ALA A 19 28.72 22.38 -1.91
CA ALA A 19 28.69 21.10 -2.61
C ALA A 19 28.44 19.94 -1.64
N GLY A 20 29.10 19.94 -0.48
CA GLY A 20 28.90 18.95 0.58
C GLY A 20 27.46 18.97 1.13
N LEU A 21 26.92 20.15 1.44
CA LEU A 21 25.54 20.31 1.89
C LEU A 21 24.53 19.87 0.82
N GLY A 22 24.78 20.20 -0.44
CA GLY A 22 23.94 19.78 -1.57
C GLY A 22 23.95 18.26 -1.77
N LEU A 23 25.11 17.61 -1.71
CA LEU A 23 25.22 16.15 -1.81
C LEU A 23 24.58 15.45 -0.61
N PHE A 24 24.75 15.98 0.61
CA PHE A 24 24.08 15.47 1.81
C PHE A 24 22.56 15.57 1.70
N ALA A 25 22.05 16.73 1.27
CA ALA A 25 20.64 16.98 1.02
C ALA A 25 20.05 16.01 -0.02
N LEU A 26 20.77 15.81 -1.14
CA LEU A 26 20.38 14.85 -2.17
C LEU A 26 20.34 13.43 -1.62
N HIS A 27 21.38 13.00 -0.91
CA HIS A 27 21.45 11.65 -0.35
C HIS A 27 20.34 11.36 0.65
N GLN A 28 20.04 12.32 1.53
CA GLN A 28 18.96 12.21 2.51
C GLN A 28 17.59 12.14 1.84
N THR A 29 17.36 12.97 0.81
CA THR A 29 16.11 12.98 0.03
C THR A 29 15.93 11.66 -0.74
N ASP A 30 17.02 11.15 -1.34
CA ASP A 30 16.98 9.92 -2.14
C ASP A 30 16.69 8.69 -1.27
N ALA A 31 17.34 8.57 -0.11
CA ALA A 31 17.09 7.49 0.84
C ALA A 31 15.65 7.53 1.39
N ALA A 32 15.16 8.71 1.78
CA ALA A 32 13.79 8.90 2.26
C ALA A 32 12.74 8.60 1.18
N SER A 33 13.01 9.01 -0.07
CA SER A 33 12.13 8.77 -1.21
C SER A 33 12.01 7.27 -1.53
N ARG A 34 13.14 6.54 -1.51
CA ARG A 34 13.15 5.09 -1.70
C ARG A 34 12.35 4.37 -0.61
N ALA A 35 12.59 4.70 0.66
CA ALA A 35 11.85 4.10 1.78
C ALA A 35 10.34 4.36 1.69
N THR A 36 9.95 5.59 1.32
CA THR A 36 8.56 5.98 1.09
C THR A 36 7.94 5.18 -0.06
N SER A 37 8.66 5.04 -1.17
CA SER A 37 8.20 4.31 -2.35
C SER A 37 8.00 2.82 -2.05
N THR A 38 8.94 2.18 -1.34
CA THR A 38 8.82 0.79 -0.92
C THR A 38 7.61 0.57 -0.03
N ARG A 39 7.40 1.45 0.97
CA ARG A 39 6.27 1.34 1.89
C ARG A 39 4.93 1.56 1.18
N LEU A 40 4.88 2.51 0.26
CA LEU A 40 3.67 2.77 -0.54
C LEU A 40 3.35 1.59 -1.47
N ALA A 41 4.37 0.99 -2.10
CA ALA A 41 4.21 -0.20 -2.93
C ALA A 41 3.71 -1.40 -2.11
N GLU A 42 4.20 -1.58 -0.88
CA GLU A 42 3.72 -2.61 0.03
C GLU A 42 2.24 -2.41 0.39
N LEU A 43 1.86 -1.20 0.81
CA LEU A 43 0.46 -0.88 1.13
C LEU A 43 -0.46 -1.02 -0.09
N GLN A 44 0.02 -0.65 -1.28
CA GLN A 44 -0.70 -0.87 -2.53
C GLN A 44 -0.93 -2.36 -2.79
N GLY A 45 0.08 -3.21 -2.57
CA GLY A 45 -0.06 -4.66 -2.69
C GLY A 45 -1.11 -5.24 -1.74
N ILE A 46 -1.20 -4.70 -0.51
CA ILE A 46 -2.25 -5.09 0.45
C ILE A 46 -3.64 -4.66 -0.04
N LEU A 47 -3.76 -3.43 -0.54
CA LEU A 47 -5.00 -2.92 -1.14
C LEU A 47 -5.47 -3.78 -2.32
N ASP A 48 -4.55 -4.12 -3.23
CA ASP A 48 -4.86 -4.95 -4.39
C ASP A 48 -5.26 -6.38 -3.96
N THR A 49 -4.62 -6.93 -2.92
CA THR A 49 -5.02 -8.21 -2.33
C THR A 49 -6.43 -8.14 -1.75
N GLY A 50 -6.78 -7.03 -1.07
CA GLY A 50 -8.11 -6.79 -0.52
C GLY A 50 -9.20 -6.82 -1.59
N ARG A 51 -9.01 -6.04 -2.65
CA ARG A 51 -9.92 -5.99 -3.81
C ARG A 51 -10.03 -7.33 -4.53
N GLN A 52 -8.91 -8.06 -4.66
CA GLN A 52 -8.91 -9.39 -5.24
C GLN A 52 -9.67 -10.40 -4.38
N ALA A 53 -9.59 -10.31 -3.05
CA ALA A 53 -10.33 -11.18 -2.15
C ALA A 53 -11.85 -10.93 -2.27
N GLU A 54 -12.26 -9.66 -2.28
CA GLU A 54 -13.66 -9.24 -2.48
C GLU A 54 -14.21 -9.74 -3.83
N THR A 55 -13.48 -9.46 -4.93
CA THR A 55 -13.87 -9.89 -6.28
C THR A 55 -13.83 -11.42 -6.43
N GLY A 56 -12.86 -12.08 -5.81
CA GLY A 56 -12.73 -13.53 -5.77
C GLY A 56 -13.93 -14.18 -5.06
N PHE A 57 -14.34 -13.63 -3.93
CA PHE A 57 -15.52 -14.10 -3.21
C PHE A 57 -16.80 -13.94 -4.03
N LYS A 58 -17.00 -12.79 -4.70
CA LYS A 58 -18.15 -12.57 -5.60
C LYS A 58 -18.17 -13.59 -6.74
N ARG A 59 -17.00 -13.94 -7.30
CA ARG A 59 -16.87 -15.02 -8.30
C ARG A 59 -17.17 -16.40 -7.71
N GLN A 60 -16.68 -16.71 -6.51
CA GLN A 60 -17.01 -17.96 -5.80
C GLN A 60 -18.53 -18.13 -5.63
N VAL A 61 -19.23 -17.08 -5.17
CA VAL A 61 -20.70 -17.11 -5.01
C VAL A 61 -21.40 -17.27 -6.37
N GLN A 62 -20.84 -16.70 -7.45
CA GLN A 62 -21.38 -16.89 -8.79
C GLN A 62 -21.19 -18.33 -9.29
N GLU A 63 -20.03 -18.93 -9.06
CA GLU A 63 -19.79 -20.33 -9.42
C GLU A 63 -20.65 -21.29 -8.58
N TRP A 64 -20.93 -20.96 -7.32
CA TRP A 64 -21.93 -21.67 -6.52
C TRP A 64 -23.31 -21.66 -7.18
N LYS A 65 -23.79 -20.50 -7.63
CA LYS A 65 -25.07 -20.41 -8.36
C LYS A 65 -25.03 -21.17 -9.67
N ASN A 66 -23.92 -21.11 -10.40
CA ASN A 66 -23.75 -21.86 -11.65
C ASN A 66 -23.82 -23.36 -11.39
N LEU A 67 -23.17 -23.86 -10.32
CA LEU A 67 -23.24 -25.26 -9.89
C LEU A 67 -24.71 -25.70 -9.71
N LEU A 68 -25.50 -24.95 -8.94
CA LEU A 68 -26.91 -25.31 -8.70
C LEU A 68 -27.79 -25.21 -9.95
N LEU A 69 -27.59 -24.19 -10.80
CA LEU A 69 -28.50 -23.90 -11.92
C LEU A 69 -28.12 -24.59 -13.23
N ARG A 70 -26.86 -25.04 -13.37
CA ARG A 70 -26.31 -25.54 -14.64
C ARG A 70 -25.80 -26.98 -14.57
N SER A 71 -25.90 -27.62 -13.41
CA SER A 71 -25.65 -29.06 -13.26
C SER A 71 -26.82 -29.85 -13.82
N ARG A 72 -26.67 -30.39 -15.03
CA ARG A 72 -27.70 -31.19 -15.73
C ARG A 72 -27.40 -32.69 -15.68
N ASP A 73 -26.13 -33.01 -15.59
CA ASP A 73 -25.56 -34.35 -15.57
C ASP A 73 -24.27 -34.36 -14.74
N GLU A 74 -23.79 -35.55 -14.42
CA GLU A 74 -22.62 -35.75 -13.58
C GLU A 74 -21.34 -35.07 -14.12
N ALA A 75 -21.16 -34.98 -15.44
CA ALA A 75 -19.99 -34.33 -16.03
C ALA A 75 -20.07 -32.81 -15.85
N SER A 76 -21.23 -32.21 -16.12
CA SER A 76 -21.46 -30.78 -15.87
C SER A 76 -21.33 -30.42 -14.39
N ARG A 77 -21.79 -31.29 -13.49
CA ARG A 77 -21.70 -31.12 -12.03
C ARG A 77 -20.24 -31.06 -11.59
N ARG A 78 -19.42 -32.05 -11.97
CA ARG A 78 -17.99 -32.09 -11.65
C ARG A 78 -17.25 -30.85 -12.14
N ALA A 79 -17.47 -30.47 -13.40
CA ALA A 79 -16.79 -29.31 -13.99
C ALA A 79 -17.15 -27.98 -13.27
N LEU A 80 -18.39 -27.81 -12.82
CA LEU A 80 -18.83 -26.63 -12.08
C LEU A 80 -18.34 -26.65 -10.62
N GLU A 81 -18.32 -27.84 -10.00
CA GLU A 81 -17.81 -28.04 -8.65
C GLU A 81 -16.32 -27.71 -8.58
N GLU A 82 -15.53 -28.17 -9.57
CA GLU A 82 -14.11 -27.83 -9.69
C GLU A 82 -13.87 -26.32 -9.78
N ARG A 83 -14.68 -25.59 -10.57
CA ARG A 83 -14.57 -24.12 -10.68
C ARG A 83 -14.91 -23.42 -9.37
N PHE A 84 -15.95 -23.88 -8.70
CA PHE A 84 -16.34 -23.36 -7.38
C PHE A 84 -15.22 -23.57 -6.35
N LEU A 85 -14.66 -24.79 -6.27
CA LEU A 85 -13.57 -25.12 -5.37
C LEU A 85 -12.28 -24.35 -5.69
N ALA A 86 -12.00 -24.09 -6.97
CA ALA A 86 -10.86 -23.28 -7.39
C ALA A 86 -11.00 -21.82 -6.89
N GLU A 87 -12.16 -21.18 -7.06
CA GLU A 87 -12.38 -19.83 -6.55
C GLU A 87 -12.45 -19.78 -5.01
N GLN A 88 -12.98 -20.82 -4.36
CA GLN A 88 -12.94 -20.96 -2.90
C GLN A 88 -11.50 -21.01 -2.39
N THR A 89 -10.65 -21.85 -2.98
CA THR A 89 -9.23 -21.99 -2.62
C THR A 89 -8.48 -20.68 -2.86
N ARG A 90 -8.71 -20.04 -4.01
CA ARG A 90 -8.11 -18.74 -4.33
C ARG A 90 -8.50 -17.67 -3.31
N THR A 91 -9.79 -17.59 -2.97
CA THR A 91 -10.29 -16.62 -2.00
C THR A 91 -9.67 -16.87 -0.62
N ALA A 92 -9.63 -18.12 -0.16
CA ALA A 92 -8.99 -18.48 1.11
C ALA A 92 -7.51 -18.06 1.17
N ALA A 93 -6.75 -18.29 0.09
CA ALA A 93 -5.34 -17.88 0.02
C ALA A 93 -5.17 -16.35 0.10
N LEU A 94 -6.05 -15.59 -0.55
CA LEU A 94 -6.04 -14.12 -0.48
C LEU A 94 -6.35 -13.63 0.94
N LEU A 95 -7.35 -14.22 1.61
CA LEU A 95 -7.69 -13.88 3.00
C LEU A 95 -6.55 -14.21 3.98
N GLN A 96 -5.85 -15.33 3.78
CA GLN A 96 -4.64 -15.63 4.55
C GLN A 96 -3.49 -14.63 4.28
N GLY A 97 -3.39 -14.12 3.05
CA GLY A 97 -2.49 -13.01 2.72
C GLY A 97 -2.82 -11.75 3.51
N LEU A 98 -4.09 -11.36 3.54
CA LEU A 98 -4.59 -10.21 4.31
C LEU A 98 -4.38 -10.38 5.81
N ALA A 99 -4.68 -11.54 6.38
CA ALA A 99 -4.47 -11.82 7.79
C ALA A 99 -2.98 -11.69 8.20
N ARG A 100 -2.05 -12.14 7.35
CA ARG A 100 -0.61 -11.97 7.57
C ARG A 100 -0.14 -10.52 7.42
N ALA A 101 -0.82 -9.74 6.58
CA ALA A 101 -0.53 -8.33 6.36
C ALA A 101 -1.17 -7.41 7.42
N ALA A 102 -2.15 -7.90 8.19
CA ALA A 102 -2.90 -7.15 9.18
C ALA A 102 -2.03 -6.31 10.15
N PRO A 103 -0.90 -6.82 10.70
CA PRO A 103 -0.07 -6.04 11.61
C PRO A 103 0.64 -4.83 10.96
N ARG A 104 0.66 -4.76 9.62
CA ARG A 104 1.30 -3.68 8.86
C ARG A 104 0.33 -2.53 8.55
N LEU A 105 -0.96 -2.75 8.84
CA LEU A 105 -2.02 -1.76 8.67
C LEU A 105 -2.31 -1.05 10.00
N PRO A 106 -2.91 0.15 9.96
CA PRO A 106 -3.52 0.75 11.13
C PRO A 106 -4.57 -0.20 11.74
N GLU A 107 -4.75 -0.13 13.07
CA GLU A 107 -5.67 -1.01 13.81
C GLU A 107 -7.08 -1.04 13.20
N ALA A 108 -7.60 0.13 12.81
CA ALA A 108 -8.91 0.28 12.18
C ALA A 108 -9.08 -0.52 10.86
N ALA A 109 -7.99 -0.82 10.15
CA ALA A 109 -8.01 -1.61 8.91
C ALA A 109 -7.50 -3.04 9.10
N GLY A 110 -6.65 -3.29 10.11
CA GLY A 110 -6.02 -4.59 10.34
C GLY A 110 -6.81 -5.53 11.26
N ALA A 111 -7.52 -5.01 12.27
CA ALA A 111 -8.05 -5.82 13.37
C ALA A 111 -9.05 -6.92 12.92
N GLY A 112 -9.87 -6.63 11.90
CA GLY A 112 -10.90 -7.56 11.42
C GLY A 112 -10.39 -8.62 10.43
N LEU A 113 -9.20 -8.45 9.84
CA LEU A 113 -8.74 -9.30 8.73
C LEU A 113 -8.53 -10.78 9.12
N PRO A 114 -7.98 -11.12 10.30
CA PRO A 114 -7.84 -12.51 10.71
C PRO A 114 -9.18 -13.24 10.84
N ALA A 115 -10.24 -12.56 11.27
CA ALA A 115 -11.57 -13.16 11.44
C ALA A 115 -12.19 -13.60 10.10
N LEU A 116 -11.89 -12.90 9.01
CA LEU A 116 -12.38 -13.23 7.67
C LEU A 116 -11.98 -14.65 7.22
N VAL A 117 -10.80 -15.13 7.64
CA VAL A 117 -10.32 -16.48 7.33
C VAL A 117 -11.24 -17.53 7.96
N ALA A 118 -11.59 -17.34 9.23
CA ALA A 118 -12.46 -18.26 9.97
C ALA A 118 -13.90 -18.18 9.46
N ASP A 119 -14.40 -16.97 9.15
CA ASP A 119 -15.74 -16.77 8.59
C ASP A 119 -15.87 -17.45 7.21
N HIS A 120 -14.84 -17.32 6.34
CA HIS A 120 -14.81 -17.97 5.04
C HIS A 120 -14.74 -19.49 5.15
N ALA A 121 -13.93 -20.04 6.06
CA ALA A 121 -13.88 -21.48 6.32
C ALA A 121 -15.23 -22.03 6.81
N THR A 122 -15.91 -21.28 7.69
CA THR A 122 -17.26 -21.63 8.16
C THR A 122 -18.28 -21.65 7.02
N LEU A 123 -18.23 -20.66 6.13
CA LEU A 123 -19.08 -20.62 4.95
C LEU A 123 -18.78 -21.78 3.98
N ALA A 124 -17.51 -22.09 3.75
CA ALA A 124 -17.10 -23.21 2.92
C ALA A 124 -17.65 -24.55 3.44
N ALA A 125 -17.61 -24.78 4.76
CA ALA A 125 -18.19 -25.95 5.39
C ALA A 125 -19.71 -26.04 5.17
N ARG A 126 -20.43 -24.92 5.27
CA ARG A 126 -21.89 -24.87 4.99
C ARG A 126 -22.22 -25.22 3.55
N TYR A 127 -21.42 -24.76 2.58
CA TYR A 127 -21.60 -25.15 1.18
C TYR A 127 -21.38 -26.65 0.97
N ALA A 128 -20.33 -27.22 1.59
CA ALA A 128 -20.04 -28.64 1.50
C ALA A 128 -21.16 -29.49 2.12
N GLU A 129 -21.65 -29.11 3.30
CA GLU A 129 -22.77 -29.80 3.98
C GLU A 129 -24.06 -29.75 3.14
N ALA A 130 -24.34 -28.62 2.50
CA ALA A 130 -25.51 -28.47 1.65
C ALA A 130 -25.43 -29.36 0.41
N LEU A 131 -24.25 -29.44 -0.24
CA LEU A 131 -24.02 -30.29 -1.40
C LEU A 131 -24.02 -31.78 -1.05
N ALA A 132 -23.59 -32.17 0.15
CA ALA A 132 -23.63 -33.55 0.61
C ALA A 132 -25.06 -34.09 0.84
N GLY A 133 -26.03 -33.19 1.09
CA GLY A 133 -27.37 -33.59 1.48
C GLY A 133 -28.43 -33.61 0.37
N ALA A 134 -28.07 -33.25 -0.87
CA ALA A 134 -28.93 -33.35 -2.05
C ALA A 134 -28.09 -33.29 -3.34
N ASP A 135 -28.57 -33.93 -4.40
CA ASP A 135 -27.87 -33.97 -5.69
C ASP A 135 -28.36 -32.84 -6.62
N PRO A 136 -27.50 -31.88 -7.01
CA PRO A 136 -27.88 -30.75 -7.86
C PRO A 136 -28.29 -31.15 -9.28
N THR A 137 -28.06 -32.38 -9.73
CA THR A 137 -28.50 -32.88 -11.04
C THR A 137 -29.96 -33.35 -11.05
N THR A 138 -30.56 -33.52 -9.86
CA THR A 138 -31.97 -33.93 -9.73
C THR A 138 -32.92 -32.72 -9.84
N PRO A 139 -34.18 -32.90 -10.26
CA PRO A 139 -35.13 -31.78 -10.42
C PRO A 139 -35.36 -30.95 -9.15
N GLU A 140 -35.40 -31.58 -7.97
CA GLU A 140 -35.63 -30.90 -6.68
C GLU A 140 -34.33 -30.54 -5.95
N GLY A 141 -33.20 -31.10 -6.38
CA GLY A 141 -31.90 -30.96 -5.72
C GLY A 141 -31.43 -29.51 -5.56
N PRO A 142 -31.34 -28.71 -6.64
CA PRO A 142 -30.95 -27.30 -6.57
C PRO A 142 -31.79 -26.49 -5.57
N ARG A 143 -33.10 -26.76 -5.51
CA ARG A 143 -34.02 -26.07 -4.59
C ARG A 143 -33.77 -26.47 -3.14
N ALA A 144 -33.54 -27.76 -2.88
CA ALA A 144 -33.22 -28.27 -1.56
C ALA A 144 -31.86 -27.74 -1.05
N ILE A 145 -30.86 -27.67 -1.92
CA ILE A 145 -29.53 -27.13 -1.61
C ILE A 145 -29.62 -25.63 -1.33
N ASP A 146 -30.23 -24.85 -2.24
CA ASP A 146 -30.38 -23.39 -2.08
C ASP A 146 -31.12 -23.04 -0.78
N ALA A 147 -32.17 -23.78 -0.42
CA ALA A 147 -32.92 -23.53 0.81
C ALA A 147 -32.06 -23.62 2.09
N ARG A 148 -31.00 -24.45 2.10
CA ARG A 148 -30.10 -24.61 3.25
C ARG A 148 -29.05 -23.50 3.38
N VAL A 149 -28.65 -22.89 2.26
CA VAL A 149 -27.59 -21.88 2.22
C VAL A 149 -28.07 -20.51 1.77
N ARG A 150 -29.38 -20.28 1.71
CA ARG A 150 -29.90 -19.00 1.23
C ARG A 150 -29.43 -17.87 2.14
N GLY A 151 -28.62 -16.97 1.58
CA GLY A 151 -28.14 -15.76 2.25
C GLY A 151 -27.02 -15.98 3.27
N VAL A 152 -26.47 -17.20 3.40
CA VAL A 152 -25.37 -17.45 4.37
C VAL A 152 -24.08 -16.72 3.99
N ASP A 153 -23.91 -16.36 2.71
CA ASP A 153 -22.77 -15.58 2.20
C ASP A 153 -22.85 -14.07 2.51
N ARG A 154 -24.04 -13.52 2.77
CA ARG A 154 -24.26 -12.07 2.88
C ARG A 154 -23.45 -11.40 3.97
N ALA A 155 -23.34 -12.05 5.13
CA ALA A 155 -22.58 -11.51 6.24
C ALA A 155 -21.08 -11.43 5.91
N LEU A 156 -20.53 -12.43 5.21
CA LEU A 156 -19.14 -12.41 4.78
C LEU A 156 -18.91 -11.41 3.64
N GLU A 157 -19.85 -11.31 2.69
CA GLU A 157 -19.82 -10.31 1.61
C GLU A 157 -19.66 -8.90 2.20
N GLN A 158 -20.52 -8.53 3.16
CA GLN A 158 -20.48 -7.22 3.82
C GLN A 158 -19.18 -6.98 4.59
N LYS A 159 -18.67 -8.01 5.29
CA LYS A 159 -17.40 -7.91 6.02
C LYS A 159 -16.21 -7.72 5.07
N LEU A 160 -16.22 -8.38 3.91
CA LEU A 160 -15.18 -8.23 2.89
C LEU A 160 -15.20 -6.85 2.25
N ASP A 161 -16.39 -6.36 1.89
CA ASP A 161 -16.56 -5.01 1.35
C ASP A 161 -16.06 -3.96 2.36
N ALA A 162 -16.44 -4.09 3.64
CA ALA A 162 -16.00 -3.19 4.70
C ALA A 162 -14.47 -3.25 4.93
N ALA A 163 -13.88 -4.44 4.86
CA ALA A 163 -12.44 -4.61 4.99
C ALA A 163 -11.68 -3.99 3.81
N ALA A 164 -12.15 -4.18 2.57
CA ALA A 164 -11.56 -3.59 1.38
C ALA A 164 -11.59 -2.05 1.45
N GLU A 165 -12.71 -1.48 1.91
CA GLU A 165 -12.87 -0.05 2.11
C GLU A 165 -11.94 0.48 3.22
N ALA A 166 -11.85 -0.20 4.36
CA ALA A 166 -10.95 0.19 5.44
C ALA A 166 -9.46 0.16 5.02
N ILE A 167 -9.06 -0.84 4.23
CA ILE A 167 -7.72 -0.92 3.65
C ILE A 167 -7.48 0.24 2.67
N ALA A 168 -8.46 0.58 1.83
CA ALA A 168 -8.37 1.70 0.90
C ALA A 168 -8.19 3.02 1.64
N GLN A 169 -8.98 3.28 2.68
CA GLN A 169 -8.86 4.46 3.52
C GLN A 169 -7.49 4.53 4.20
N ALA A 170 -6.99 3.42 4.75
CA ALA A 170 -5.66 3.34 5.35
C ALA A 170 -4.55 3.63 4.33
N PHE A 171 -4.66 3.11 3.10
CA PHE A 171 -3.73 3.40 2.01
C PHE A 171 -3.72 4.88 1.66
N HIS A 172 -4.89 5.49 1.45
CA HIS A 172 -5.01 6.91 1.09
C HIS A 172 -4.47 7.81 2.20
N ALA A 173 -4.85 7.56 3.46
CA ALA A 173 -4.35 8.31 4.60
C ALA A 173 -2.82 8.20 4.75
N SER A 174 -2.26 7.00 4.58
CA SER A 174 -0.82 6.77 4.63
C SER A 174 -0.09 7.49 3.50
N ARG A 175 -0.63 7.43 2.28
CA ARG A 175 -0.09 8.13 1.11
C ARG A 175 -0.08 9.64 1.32
N GLU A 176 -1.18 10.23 1.79
CA GLU A 176 -1.26 11.66 2.08
C GLU A 176 -0.28 12.09 3.17
N ALA A 177 -0.17 11.31 4.25
CA ALA A 177 0.80 11.58 5.31
C ALA A 177 2.24 11.56 4.79
N MET A 178 2.60 10.58 3.95
CA MET A 178 3.91 10.48 3.33
C MET A 178 4.21 11.64 2.37
N LEU A 179 3.22 12.08 1.59
CA LEU A 179 3.38 13.24 0.69
C LEU A 179 3.60 14.53 1.48
N ARG A 180 2.84 14.74 2.57
CA ARG A 180 3.05 15.90 3.46
C ARG A 180 4.44 15.90 4.10
N ASP A 181 4.88 14.75 4.61
CA ASP A 181 6.19 14.59 5.23
C ASP A 181 7.35 14.76 4.22
N SER A 182 7.17 14.30 2.98
CA SER A 182 8.12 14.57 1.89
C SER A 182 8.22 16.06 1.56
N ALA A 183 7.08 16.74 1.43
CA ALA A 183 7.02 18.18 1.13
C ALA A 183 7.66 19.02 2.25
N ALA A 184 7.37 18.70 3.52
CA ALA A 184 7.96 19.40 4.67
C ALA A 184 9.49 19.27 4.71
N ARG A 185 10.03 18.06 4.48
CA ARG A 185 11.48 17.82 4.41
C ARG A 185 12.14 18.54 3.24
N TYR A 186 11.47 18.59 2.09
CA TYR A 186 11.94 19.35 0.94
C TYR A 186 12.05 20.85 1.26
N GLU A 187 11.01 21.44 1.86
CA GLU A 187 11.02 22.85 2.27
C GLU A 187 12.10 23.17 3.30
N GLU A 188 12.27 22.30 4.30
CA GLU A 188 13.33 22.47 5.31
C GLU A 188 14.73 22.42 4.69
N THR A 189 14.97 21.42 3.83
CA THR A 189 16.24 21.27 3.11
C THR A 189 16.51 22.47 2.21
N ARG A 190 15.49 22.94 1.48
CA ARG A 190 15.59 24.14 0.63
C ARG A 190 15.93 25.37 1.47
N ARG A 191 15.27 25.57 2.61
CA ARG A 191 15.53 26.71 3.51
C ARG A 191 16.96 26.68 4.05
N LEU A 192 17.46 25.52 4.47
CA LEU A 192 18.84 25.37 4.94
C LEU A 192 19.86 25.70 3.84
N LEU A 193 19.62 25.23 2.61
CA LEU A 193 20.47 25.55 1.46
C LEU A 193 20.45 27.05 1.14
N LEU A 194 19.28 27.71 1.16
CA LEU A 194 19.17 29.16 0.93
C LEU A 194 19.89 29.98 2.00
N ILE A 195 19.72 29.64 3.28
CA ILE A 195 20.41 30.31 4.39
C ILE A 195 21.92 30.10 4.28
N GLY A 196 22.38 28.88 4.00
CA GLY A 196 23.79 28.58 3.79
C GLY A 196 24.39 29.34 2.61
N SER A 197 23.65 29.43 1.49
CA SER A 197 24.04 30.22 0.31
C SER A 197 24.20 31.71 0.65
N ALA A 198 23.21 32.28 1.35
CA ALA A 198 23.22 33.69 1.73
C ALA A 198 24.37 34.00 2.71
N ALA A 199 24.59 33.14 3.71
CA ALA A 199 25.70 33.28 4.65
C ALA A 199 27.07 33.20 3.95
N GLY A 200 27.24 32.25 3.01
CA GLY A 200 28.44 32.15 2.18
C GLY A 200 28.70 33.41 1.35
N LEU A 201 27.65 33.96 0.72
CA LEU A 201 27.75 35.21 -0.05
C LEU A 201 28.15 36.40 0.84
N VAL A 202 27.55 36.54 2.01
CA VAL A 202 27.89 37.60 2.97
C VAL A 202 29.35 37.52 3.42
N LEU A 203 29.86 36.32 3.70
CA LEU A 203 31.27 36.13 4.07
C LEU A 203 32.23 36.56 2.96
N VAL A 204 31.93 36.21 1.70
CA VAL A 204 32.73 36.62 0.54
C VAL A 204 32.69 38.14 0.36
N LEU A 205 31.51 38.76 0.45
CA LEU A 205 31.34 40.22 0.33
C LEU A 205 32.05 40.98 1.44
N ALA A 206 31.95 40.53 2.70
CA ALA A 206 32.64 41.13 3.83
C ALA A 206 34.16 41.09 3.65
N LEU A 207 34.71 39.96 3.16
CA LEU A 207 36.12 39.88 2.82
C LEU A 207 36.48 40.84 1.67
N LEU A 208 35.68 40.93 0.61
CA LEU A 208 35.93 41.88 -0.48
C LEU A 208 35.92 43.35 -0.02
N LEU A 209 35.00 43.73 0.87
CA LEU A 209 34.91 45.08 1.42
C LEU A 209 36.12 45.44 2.28
N THR A 210 36.52 44.55 3.20
CA THR A 210 37.75 44.75 4.01
C THR A 210 38.99 44.88 3.14
N LEU A 211 39.05 44.13 2.02
CA LEU A 211 40.13 44.25 1.03
C LEU A 211 40.09 45.58 0.28
N ALA A 212 38.91 46.11 -0.04
CA ALA A 212 38.76 47.39 -0.74
C ALA A 212 39.16 48.57 0.15
N THR A 213 38.78 48.55 1.43
CA THR A 213 39.14 49.60 2.39
C THR A 213 40.64 49.58 2.72
N ALA A 214 41.26 48.41 2.84
CA ALA A 214 42.71 48.29 3.09
C ALA A 214 43.58 48.74 1.89
N ARG A 215 43.00 48.90 0.70
CA ARG A 215 43.70 49.32 -0.52
C ARG A 215 43.57 50.81 -0.85
N ARG A 216 42.79 51.59 -0.09
CA ARG A 216 42.73 53.05 -0.26
C ARG A 216 43.91 53.69 0.50
N PRO A 217 45.01 54.11 -0.17
CA PRO A 217 45.99 54.98 0.48
C PRO A 217 45.34 56.36 0.74
N ALA A 218 45.75 56.99 1.85
CA ALA A 218 45.50 58.41 2.10
C ALA A 218 46.34 59.29 1.17
#